data_AF-A0A1V4XNL9-F1
#
_entry.id   AF-A0A1V4XNL9-F1
#
_cell.length_a   1.000
_cell.length_b   1.000
_cell.length_c   1.000
_cell.angle_alpha   90.00
_cell.angle_beta   90.00
_cell.angle_gamma   90.00
#
_symmetry.space_group_name_H-M   'P 1'
#
loop_
_entity.id
_entity.type
_entity.pdbx_description
1 polymer ?
#
loop_
_entity_poly.entity_id
_entity_poly.type
_entity_poly.pdbx_seq_one_letter_code
_entity_poly.pdbx_strand_id
1 'polypeptide(L)'
;MKKLLFPAFLIASLFFLPYVLVGDLSVEAAKPEAVSCKTCHADLASVLPKGHPPVAENSLASCMPCHPSDFEGRAEKNLFATRMHMAHLPPRGSLDCTACHEWMPGKSFGLIGREGSWGAPDAKDMDFLRTIFKSWAGSGYMDHLHAAAGIGCTQCHGKGLPRADDTVENDRCLVCHGPMDRLAQKTEPKEFKDRNPHKSHLGDIACTVCHKGHAESKVYCLECHKFDMKIMGAGEAKK
;
A
#
# COMPACT_ATOMS: atom_id res chain seq x y z
N MET A 1 83.66 9.61 -55.51
CA MET A 1 84.07 8.24 -55.86
C MET A 1 84.20 7.41 -54.59
N LYS A 2 83.32 6.42 -54.43
CA LYS A 2 83.45 5.11 -53.76
C LYS A 2 82.14 4.75 -53.05
N LYS A 3 81.38 3.90 -53.74
CA LYS A 3 80.31 3.08 -53.20
C LYS A 3 80.94 2.04 -52.27
N LEU A 4 80.39 1.83 -51.08
CA LEU A 4 80.48 0.55 -50.37
C LEU A 4 79.07 0.17 -49.89
N LEU A 5 78.80 -1.12 -49.95
CA LEU A 5 77.51 -1.80 -49.97
C LEU A 5 77.26 -2.56 -48.64
N PHE A 6 76.00 -2.53 -48.17
CA PHE A 6 75.25 -3.51 -47.34
C PHE A 6 75.66 -3.80 -45.88
N PRO A 7 74.76 -4.34 -45.01
CA PRO A 7 73.37 -4.78 -45.24
C PRO A 7 72.32 -4.22 -44.26
N ALA A 8 71.05 -4.40 -44.66
CA ALA A 8 69.85 -4.12 -43.89
C ALA A 8 69.74 -4.97 -42.62
N PHE A 9 69.46 -4.31 -41.49
CA PHE A 9 68.94 -4.95 -40.28
C PHE A 9 67.48 -4.55 -40.10
N LEU A 10 66.60 -5.53 -40.34
CA LEU A 10 65.19 -5.53 -39.94
C LEU A 10 65.13 -5.54 -38.41
N ILE A 11 64.70 -4.43 -37.79
CA ILE A 11 64.29 -4.42 -36.39
C ILE A 11 62.77 -4.54 -36.38
N ALA A 12 62.29 -5.77 -36.20
CA ALA A 12 60.91 -6.05 -35.87
C ALA A 12 60.64 -5.59 -34.42
N SER A 13 60.13 -4.37 -34.27
CA SER A 13 59.63 -3.87 -32.99
C SER A 13 58.28 -4.51 -32.69
N LEU A 14 58.30 -5.59 -31.90
CA LEU A 14 57.14 -6.18 -31.23
C LEU A 14 56.54 -5.16 -30.26
N PHE A 15 55.51 -4.43 -30.71
CA PHE A 15 54.59 -3.70 -29.84
C PHE A 15 53.73 -4.73 -29.09
N PHE A 16 54.18 -5.15 -27.90
CA PHE A 16 53.31 -5.78 -26.91
C PHE A 16 52.53 -4.66 -26.19
N LEU A 17 51.35 -4.32 -26.71
CA LEU A 17 50.32 -3.65 -25.91
C LEU A 17 49.76 -4.69 -24.93
N PRO A 18 49.75 -4.44 -23.62
CA PRO A 18 48.91 -5.22 -22.73
C PRO A 18 47.47 -4.81 -23.01
N TYR A 19 46.75 -5.69 -23.71
CA TYR A 19 45.30 -5.63 -23.85
C TYR A 19 44.72 -5.83 -22.45
N VAL A 20 44.48 -4.74 -21.73
CA VAL A 20 43.71 -4.77 -20.48
C VAL A 20 42.30 -5.19 -20.88
N LEU A 21 41.96 -6.45 -20.60
CA LEU A 21 40.57 -6.90 -20.56
C LEU A 21 39.84 -6.01 -19.57
N VAL A 22 39.09 -5.04 -20.09
CA VAL A 22 37.98 -4.44 -19.36
C VAL A 22 36.92 -5.53 -19.30
N GLY A 23 37.04 -6.40 -18.30
CA GLY A 23 35.95 -7.29 -17.95
C GLY A 23 34.74 -6.44 -17.61
N ASP A 24 33.59 -6.79 -18.19
CA ASP A 24 32.30 -6.24 -17.81
C ASP A 24 32.10 -6.47 -16.30
N LEU A 25 32.52 -5.50 -15.49
CA LEU A 25 32.06 -5.33 -14.13
C LEU A 25 30.61 -4.87 -14.23
N SER A 26 29.73 -5.82 -14.50
CA SER A 26 28.36 -5.71 -14.05
C SER A 26 28.45 -5.53 -12.55
N VAL A 27 28.30 -4.29 -12.09
CA VAL A 27 28.06 -4.00 -10.68
C VAL A 27 26.72 -4.67 -10.40
N GLU A 28 26.78 -5.89 -9.88
CA GLU A 28 25.62 -6.56 -9.33
C GLU A 28 25.11 -5.63 -8.23
N ALA A 29 23.97 -4.96 -8.49
CA ALA A 29 23.36 -4.08 -7.50
C ALA A 29 23.19 -4.90 -6.22
N ALA A 30 23.85 -4.47 -5.15
CA ALA A 30 23.77 -5.14 -3.86
C ALA A 30 22.28 -5.28 -3.50
N LYS A 31 21.82 -6.53 -3.29
CA LYS A 31 20.45 -6.79 -2.84
C LYS A 31 20.21 -5.95 -1.57
N PRO A 32 19.10 -5.20 -1.47
CA PRO A 32 18.80 -4.45 -0.27
C PRO A 32 18.85 -5.38 0.95
N GLU A 33 19.62 -5.02 1.97
CA GLU A 33 19.66 -5.79 3.21
C GLU A 33 18.25 -5.91 3.80
N ALA A 34 17.89 -7.10 4.27
CA ALA A 34 16.58 -7.36 4.83
C ALA A 34 16.33 -6.48 6.07
N VAL A 35 15.19 -5.78 6.10
CA VAL A 35 14.81 -4.93 7.24
C VAL A 35 14.61 -5.81 8.48
N SER A 36 15.43 -5.58 9.50
CA SER A 36 15.37 -6.28 10.79
C SER A 36 14.56 -5.46 11.80
N CYS A 37 13.52 -6.07 12.36
CA CYS A 37 12.68 -5.44 13.38
C CYS A 37 13.46 -5.13 14.67
N LYS A 38 14.50 -5.93 14.98
CA LYS A 38 15.30 -5.75 16.20
C LYS A 38 16.15 -4.47 16.19
N THR A 39 16.35 -3.87 15.02
CA THR A 39 17.06 -2.58 14.92
C THR A 39 16.30 -1.46 15.66
N CYS A 40 14.97 -1.56 15.78
CA CYS A 40 14.15 -0.61 16.52
C CYS A 40 13.44 -1.23 17.74
N HIS A 41 13.17 -2.53 17.72
CA HIS A 41 12.49 -3.27 18.80
C HIS A 41 13.43 -4.29 19.44
N ALA A 42 14.18 -3.88 20.47
CA ALA A 42 15.10 -4.77 21.18
C ALA A 42 14.41 -6.02 21.75
N ASP A 43 13.18 -5.87 22.24
CA ASP A 43 12.28 -6.97 22.60
C ASP A 43 11.09 -7.01 21.62
N LEU A 44 11.20 -7.84 20.59
CA LEU A 44 10.14 -8.00 19.60
C LEU A 44 8.88 -8.64 20.21
N ALA A 45 9.01 -9.48 21.24
CA ALA A 45 7.86 -10.13 21.87
C ALA A 45 6.93 -9.11 22.55
N SER A 46 7.47 -7.98 23.02
CA SER A 46 6.70 -6.90 23.64
C SER A 46 5.73 -6.19 22.69
N VAL A 47 5.99 -6.22 21.38
CA VAL A 47 5.17 -5.54 20.35
C VAL A 47 4.27 -6.50 19.57
N LEU A 48 4.43 -7.81 19.76
CA LEU A 48 3.56 -8.80 19.17
C LEU A 48 2.26 -8.96 19.98
N PRO A 49 1.13 -9.30 19.32
CA PRO A 49 -0.12 -9.56 20.04
C PRO A 49 0.01 -10.68 21.08
N LYS A 50 -0.73 -10.56 22.18
CA LYS A 50 -0.81 -11.64 23.18
C LYS A 50 -1.25 -12.95 22.51
N GLY A 51 -0.50 -14.02 22.75
CA GLY A 51 -0.75 -15.33 22.15
C GLY A 51 -0.14 -15.54 20.76
N HIS A 52 0.62 -14.58 20.23
CA HIS A 52 1.40 -14.82 19.02
C HIS A 52 2.43 -15.93 19.27
N PRO A 53 2.58 -16.93 18.37
CA PRO A 53 3.60 -17.96 18.49
C PRO A 53 5.02 -17.38 18.56
N PRO A 54 5.97 -18.03 19.23
CA PRO A 54 7.36 -17.58 19.22
C PRO A 54 7.92 -17.52 17.79
N VAL A 55 8.65 -16.45 17.47
CA VAL A 55 9.37 -16.29 16.20
C VAL A 55 10.86 -16.10 16.48
N ALA A 56 11.71 -16.86 15.79
CA ALA A 56 13.16 -16.81 15.96
C ALA A 56 13.81 -15.70 15.12
N GLU A 57 13.36 -15.58 13.88
CA GLU A 57 13.81 -14.57 12.91
C GLU A 57 13.02 -13.26 13.06
N ASN A 58 13.64 -12.16 12.64
CA ASN A 58 13.13 -10.80 12.83
C ASN A 58 13.12 -9.97 11.53
N SER A 59 13.38 -10.60 10.39
CA SER A 59 13.27 -9.94 9.10
C SER A 59 11.80 -9.80 8.69
N LEU A 60 11.49 -8.82 7.84
CA LEU A 60 10.15 -8.73 7.26
C LEU A 60 9.77 -10.02 6.50
N ALA A 61 10.72 -10.59 5.75
CA ALA A 61 10.51 -11.79 4.95
C ALA A 61 10.15 -13.03 5.79
N SER A 62 10.71 -13.15 7.00
CA SER A 62 10.40 -14.28 7.90
C SER A 62 8.99 -14.27 8.48
N CYS A 63 8.28 -13.13 8.44
CA CYS A 63 6.90 -13.02 8.92
C CYS A 63 5.87 -13.46 7.86
N MET A 64 6.24 -13.33 6.59
CA MET A 64 5.33 -13.52 5.45
C MET A 64 4.77 -14.94 5.25
N PRO A 65 5.40 -16.05 5.72
CA PRO A 65 4.80 -17.37 5.65
C PRO A 65 3.45 -17.47 6.39
N CYS A 66 3.27 -16.72 7.48
CA CYS A 66 2.02 -16.67 8.25
C CYS A 66 1.21 -15.39 7.99
N HIS A 67 1.87 -14.34 7.48
CA HIS A 67 1.27 -13.04 7.20
C HIS A 67 1.45 -12.66 5.74
N PRO A 68 0.71 -13.28 4.81
CA PRO A 68 0.88 -13.04 3.40
C PRO A 68 0.56 -11.59 3.02
N SER A 69 1.32 -11.08 2.06
CA SER A 69 1.05 -9.80 1.39
C SER A 69 -0.24 -9.87 0.58
N ASP A 70 -0.85 -8.71 0.36
CA ASP A 70 -2.13 -8.54 -0.31
C ASP A 70 -2.00 -8.19 -1.81
N PHE A 71 -0.88 -8.53 -2.46
CA PHE A 71 -0.61 -8.26 -3.88
C PHE A 71 -1.71 -8.76 -4.83
N GLU A 72 -2.52 -9.73 -4.39
CA GLU A 72 -3.60 -10.31 -5.18
C GLU A 72 -4.90 -9.49 -5.15
N GLY A 73 -5.04 -8.51 -4.25
CA GLY A 73 -6.25 -7.68 -4.18
C GLY A 73 -7.46 -8.38 -3.57
N ARG A 74 -7.24 -9.35 -2.68
CA ARG A 74 -8.32 -10.09 -2.01
C ARG A 74 -9.04 -9.21 -0.99
N ALA A 75 -10.37 -9.33 -0.96
CA ALA A 75 -11.26 -8.64 -0.02
C ALA A 75 -11.30 -9.35 1.35
N GLU A 76 -10.12 -9.71 1.88
CA GLU A 76 -9.93 -10.35 3.17
C GLU A 76 -9.23 -9.38 4.14
N LYS A 77 -9.54 -9.47 5.44
CA LYS A 77 -8.88 -8.64 6.45
C LYS A 77 -7.39 -8.94 6.51
N ASN A 78 -6.57 -7.90 6.57
CA ASN A 78 -5.14 -8.01 6.77
C ASN A 78 -4.69 -7.28 8.05
N LEU A 79 -4.96 -7.89 9.20
CA LEU A 79 -4.62 -7.31 10.51
C LEU A 79 -3.11 -7.11 10.70
N PHE A 80 -2.27 -7.92 10.05
CA PHE A 80 -0.82 -7.75 10.13
C PHE A 80 -0.41 -6.44 9.46
N ALA A 81 -0.74 -6.27 8.17
CA ALA A 81 -0.39 -5.08 7.43
C ALA A 81 -1.02 -3.84 8.05
N THR A 82 -2.29 -3.87 8.43
CA THR A 82 -2.92 -2.66 8.96
C THR A 82 -2.32 -2.20 10.28
N ARG A 83 -2.03 -3.13 11.20
CA ARG A 83 -1.38 -2.80 12.49
C ARG A 83 0.04 -2.29 12.29
N MET A 84 0.81 -2.91 11.40
CA MET A 84 2.16 -2.46 11.09
C MET A 84 2.14 -1.02 10.58
N HIS A 85 1.31 -0.71 9.58
CA HIS A 85 1.22 0.65 9.05
C HIS A 85 0.76 1.66 10.12
N MET A 86 -0.31 1.37 10.87
CA MET A 86 -0.84 2.29 11.90
C MET A 86 0.12 2.53 13.07
N ALA A 87 1.02 1.59 13.37
CA ALA A 87 2.01 1.73 14.43
C ALA A 87 3.24 2.54 14.00
N HIS A 88 3.64 2.42 12.72
CA HIS A 88 4.91 2.95 12.23
C HIS A 88 4.77 4.23 11.41
N LEU A 89 3.60 4.47 10.82
CA LEU A 89 3.31 5.69 10.06
C LEU A 89 2.64 6.76 10.94
N PRO A 90 2.71 8.03 10.54
CA PRO A 90 1.93 9.09 11.16
C PRO A 90 0.44 8.74 11.20
N PRO A 91 -0.30 9.10 12.27
CA PRO A 91 0.11 10.05 13.32
C PRO A 91 0.85 9.44 14.52
N ARG A 92 1.00 8.10 14.61
CA ARG A 92 1.63 7.45 15.77
C ARG A 92 3.13 7.26 15.61
N GLY A 93 3.56 6.81 14.44
CA GLY A 93 4.97 6.65 14.10
C GLY A 93 5.46 7.77 13.18
N SER A 94 6.70 7.62 12.72
CA SER A 94 7.41 8.62 11.91
C SER A 94 8.23 8.01 10.78
N LEU A 95 8.09 6.70 10.52
CA LEU A 95 8.83 6.05 9.43
C LEU A 95 8.28 6.49 8.07
N ASP A 96 9.18 6.65 7.11
CA ASP A 96 8.80 6.76 5.69
C ASP A 96 8.50 5.36 5.12
N CYS A 97 7.69 5.31 4.06
CA CYS A 97 7.34 4.09 3.34
C CYS A 97 8.58 3.26 2.97
N THR A 98 9.65 3.94 2.55
CA THR A 98 10.91 3.30 2.10
C THR A 98 11.69 2.60 3.20
N ALA A 99 11.29 2.73 4.47
CA ALA A 99 11.84 1.94 5.57
C ALA A 99 11.50 0.45 5.45
N CYS A 100 10.40 0.10 4.77
CA CYS A 100 9.95 -1.28 4.58
C CYS A 100 9.67 -1.63 3.10
N HIS A 101 9.46 -0.61 2.27
CA HIS A 101 9.12 -0.77 0.87
C HIS A 101 10.32 -0.47 -0.03
N GLU A 102 10.46 -1.28 -1.08
CA GLU A 102 11.34 -0.97 -2.19
C GLU A 102 10.55 -0.17 -3.23
N TRP A 103 10.99 1.05 -3.50
CA TRP A 103 10.33 1.95 -4.43
C TRP A 103 11.32 2.44 -5.49
N MET A 104 11.02 2.13 -6.75
CA MET A 104 11.64 2.74 -7.91
C MET A 104 10.59 3.62 -8.62
N PRO A 105 10.73 4.96 -8.60
CA PRO A 105 9.75 5.87 -9.18
C PRO A 105 9.36 5.51 -10.61
N GLY A 106 8.05 5.33 -10.85
CA GLY A 106 7.50 4.99 -12.16
C GLY A 106 7.85 3.58 -12.67
N LYS A 107 8.48 2.72 -11.86
CA LYS A 107 8.88 1.36 -12.23
C LYS A 107 8.31 0.28 -11.33
N SER A 108 8.44 0.42 -10.01
CA SER A 108 7.96 -0.58 -9.07
C SER A 108 7.78 -0.02 -7.67
N PHE A 109 6.82 -0.60 -6.95
CA PHE A 109 6.63 -0.44 -5.53
C PHE A 109 6.29 -1.81 -4.94
N GLY A 110 7.13 -2.29 -4.03
CA GLY A 110 7.05 -3.63 -3.44
C GLY A 110 7.53 -3.63 -2.00
N LEU A 111 7.77 -4.83 -1.46
CA LEU A 111 8.34 -5.01 -0.13
C LEU A 111 9.80 -5.43 -0.25
N ILE A 112 10.65 -4.87 0.61
CA ILE A 112 12.06 -5.24 0.66
C ILE A 112 12.18 -6.74 0.96
N GLY A 113 12.95 -7.45 0.13
CA GLY A 113 13.20 -8.89 0.29
C GLY A 113 12.02 -9.79 -0.07
N ARG A 114 11.03 -9.29 -0.84
CA ARG A 114 9.88 -10.07 -1.30
C ARG A 114 9.59 -9.82 -2.77
N GLU A 115 9.26 -10.90 -3.48
CA GLU A 115 8.75 -10.80 -4.84
C GLU A 115 7.29 -10.34 -4.84
N GLY A 116 6.94 -9.53 -5.83
CA GLY A 116 5.63 -8.91 -5.98
C GLY A 116 5.70 -7.40 -5.99
N SER A 117 4.68 -6.77 -6.58
CA SER A 117 4.59 -5.32 -6.64
C SER A 117 3.13 -4.90 -6.64
N TRP A 118 2.85 -3.77 -5.98
CA TRP A 118 1.55 -3.09 -6.10
C TRP A 118 1.50 -2.12 -7.28
N GLY A 119 2.50 -2.11 -8.16
CA GLY A 119 2.53 -1.27 -9.36
C GLY A 119 3.71 -0.31 -9.36
N ALA A 120 3.60 0.75 -10.15
CA ALA A 120 4.72 1.62 -10.51
C ALA A 120 4.39 3.10 -10.22
N PRO A 121 4.14 3.48 -8.94
CA PRO A 121 3.79 4.85 -8.59
C PRO A 121 4.95 5.79 -8.88
N ASP A 122 4.65 6.98 -9.39
CA ASP A 122 5.58 8.08 -9.49
C ASP A 122 5.68 8.87 -8.17
N ALA A 123 6.44 9.96 -8.15
CA ALA A 123 6.61 10.76 -6.94
C ALA A 123 5.31 11.44 -6.48
N LYS A 124 4.45 11.87 -7.42
CA LYS A 124 3.16 12.50 -7.09
C LYS A 124 2.19 11.49 -6.52
N ASP A 125 2.17 10.28 -7.09
CA ASP A 125 1.40 9.16 -6.55
C ASP A 125 1.82 8.87 -5.10
N MET A 126 3.12 8.83 -4.81
CA MET A 126 3.62 8.61 -3.45
C MET A 126 3.26 9.75 -2.49
N ASP A 127 3.31 11.01 -2.92
CA ASP A 127 2.89 12.14 -2.08
C ASP A 127 1.39 12.10 -1.76
N PHE A 128 0.59 11.72 -2.75
CA PHE A 128 -0.83 11.47 -2.55
C PHE A 128 -1.07 10.30 -1.59
N LEU A 129 -0.39 9.17 -1.78
CA LEU A 129 -0.48 8.02 -0.88
C LEU A 129 -0.10 8.38 0.55
N ARG A 130 0.96 9.16 0.79
CA ARG A 130 1.31 9.63 2.14
C ARG A 130 0.19 10.48 2.76
N THR A 131 -0.51 11.26 1.96
CA THR A 131 -1.66 12.08 2.42
C THR A 131 -2.84 11.18 2.79
N ILE A 132 -3.18 10.21 1.93
CA ILE A 132 -4.26 9.26 2.17
C ILE A 132 -3.95 8.35 3.36
N PHE A 133 -2.71 7.88 3.52
CA PHE A 133 -2.30 7.07 4.67
C PHE A 133 -2.45 7.80 6.00
N LYS A 134 -2.20 9.12 6.05
CA LYS A 134 -2.45 9.91 7.27
C LYS A 134 -3.93 9.91 7.63
N SER A 135 -4.81 10.02 6.63
CA SER A 135 -6.25 9.92 6.84
C SER A 135 -6.63 8.51 7.31
N TRP A 136 -6.25 7.48 6.55
CA TRP A 136 -6.53 6.08 6.86
C TRP A 136 -6.00 5.66 8.24
N ALA A 137 -4.84 6.16 8.68
CA ALA A 137 -4.27 5.82 9.98
C ALA A 137 -4.99 6.46 11.18
N GLY A 138 -5.76 7.55 11.00
CA GLY A 138 -6.30 8.27 12.17
C GLY A 138 -7.40 9.32 11.96
N SER A 139 -8.01 9.44 10.78
CA SER A 139 -9.11 10.39 10.53
C SER A 139 -10.44 9.94 11.14
N GLY A 140 -11.45 10.79 11.04
CA GLY A 140 -12.86 10.44 11.30
C GLY A 140 -13.60 9.89 10.08
N TYR A 141 -12.90 9.57 8.99
CA TYR A 141 -13.50 9.15 7.73
C TYR A 141 -13.61 7.63 7.60
N MET A 142 -14.25 7.18 6.52
CA MET A 142 -14.53 5.77 6.31
C MET A 142 -13.26 4.93 6.16
N ASP A 143 -12.21 5.50 5.59
CA ASP A 143 -10.90 4.85 5.47
C ASP A 143 -10.33 4.43 6.83
N HIS A 144 -10.37 5.30 7.84
CA HIS A 144 -9.91 4.98 9.19
C HIS A 144 -10.80 3.96 9.90
N LEU A 145 -12.12 4.07 9.75
CA LEU A 145 -13.05 3.08 10.33
C LEU A 145 -12.75 1.67 9.78
N HIS A 146 -12.42 1.57 8.50
CA HIS A 146 -11.98 0.34 7.86
C HIS A 146 -10.57 -0.09 8.30
N ALA A 147 -9.62 0.85 8.41
CA ALA A 147 -8.27 0.59 8.93
C ALA A 147 -8.32 -0.09 10.30
N ALA A 148 -9.11 0.48 11.22
CA ALA A 148 -9.34 -0.04 12.57
C ALA A 148 -9.98 -1.43 12.57
N ALA A 149 -10.75 -1.77 11.52
CA ALA A 149 -11.34 -3.08 11.32
C ALA A 149 -10.43 -4.10 10.61
N GLY A 150 -9.18 -3.72 10.28
CA GLY A 150 -8.22 -4.60 9.60
C GLY A 150 -8.31 -4.58 8.07
N ILE A 151 -8.85 -3.52 7.49
CA ILE A 151 -9.04 -3.37 6.04
C ILE A 151 -8.03 -2.33 5.51
N GLY A 152 -7.17 -2.77 4.60
CA GLY A 152 -6.21 -1.95 3.87
C GLY A 152 -6.73 -1.52 2.49
N CYS A 153 -5.85 -0.92 1.69
CA CYS A 153 -6.19 -0.32 0.40
C CYS A 153 -6.73 -1.37 -0.59
N THR A 154 -6.07 -2.52 -0.68
CA THR A 154 -6.37 -3.57 -1.66
C THR A 154 -7.71 -4.26 -1.41
N GLN A 155 -8.23 -4.23 -0.19
CA GLN A 155 -9.55 -4.79 0.13
C GLN A 155 -10.68 -3.96 -0.48
N CYS A 156 -10.46 -2.66 -0.71
CA CYS A 156 -11.42 -1.77 -1.37
C CYS A 156 -11.12 -1.66 -2.88
N HIS A 157 -9.86 -1.39 -3.23
CA HIS A 157 -9.44 -1.05 -4.58
C HIS A 157 -8.99 -2.26 -5.42
N GLY A 158 -8.84 -3.44 -4.81
CA GLY A 158 -8.39 -4.64 -5.50
C GLY A 158 -6.88 -4.65 -5.73
N LYS A 159 -6.47 -5.11 -6.92
CA LYS A 159 -5.07 -5.38 -7.23
C LYS A 159 -4.32 -4.09 -7.60
N GLY A 160 -3.26 -3.81 -6.86
CA GLY A 160 -2.36 -2.68 -7.10
C GLY A 160 -2.65 -1.46 -6.24
N LEU A 161 -1.81 -0.44 -6.36
CA LEU A 161 -1.99 0.84 -5.71
C LEU A 161 -3.09 1.65 -6.40
N PRO A 162 -4.01 2.25 -5.62
CA PRO A 162 -5.04 3.12 -6.18
C PRO A 162 -4.44 4.39 -6.79
N ARG A 163 -5.05 4.86 -7.87
CA ARG A 163 -4.84 6.20 -8.41
C ARG A 163 -5.84 7.19 -7.84
N ALA A 164 -5.55 8.48 -8.00
CA ALA A 164 -6.37 9.56 -7.43
C ALA A 164 -7.82 9.59 -7.95
N ASP A 165 -8.06 9.09 -9.17
CA ASP A 165 -9.35 9.05 -9.84
C ASP A 165 -10.06 7.68 -9.74
N ASP A 166 -9.47 6.71 -9.04
CA ASP A 166 -10.07 5.38 -8.90
C ASP A 166 -11.36 5.43 -8.08
N THR A 167 -12.39 4.75 -8.58
CA THR A 167 -13.66 4.52 -7.87
C THR A 167 -13.74 3.10 -7.34
N VAL A 168 -14.59 2.91 -6.34
CA VAL A 168 -14.90 1.59 -5.77
C VAL A 168 -16.35 1.27 -6.06
N GLU A 169 -16.58 0.17 -6.77
CA GLU A 169 -17.91 -0.32 -7.13
C GLU A 169 -18.63 -0.95 -5.94
N ASN A 170 -19.97 -0.90 -5.96
CA ASN A 170 -20.83 -1.42 -4.87
C ASN A 170 -20.50 -2.86 -4.49
N ASP A 171 -20.22 -3.71 -5.47
CA ASP A 171 -19.90 -5.12 -5.26
C ASP A 171 -18.76 -5.31 -4.26
N ARG A 172 -17.76 -4.41 -4.24
CA ARG A 172 -16.65 -4.46 -3.28
C ARG A 172 -17.13 -4.26 -1.84
N CYS A 173 -18.07 -3.34 -1.63
CA CYS A 173 -18.70 -3.12 -0.32
C CYS A 173 -19.50 -4.36 0.12
N LEU A 174 -20.26 -4.94 -0.80
CA LEU A 174 -21.19 -6.04 -0.52
C LEU A 174 -20.49 -7.35 -0.17
N VAL A 175 -19.22 -7.55 -0.55
CA VAL A 175 -18.42 -8.71 -0.10
C VAL A 175 -18.43 -8.85 1.43
N CYS A 176 -18.35 -7.73 2.15
CA CYS A 176 -18.29 -7.72 3.61
C CYS A 176 -19.60 -7.26 4.27
N HIS A 177 -20.33 -6.35 3.63
CA HIS A 177 -21.58 -5.81 4.18
C HIS A 177 -22.81 -6.68 3.88
N GLY A 178 -22.66 -7.69 3.02
CA GLY A 178 -23.74 -8.57 2.59
C GLY A 178 -24.56 -7.97 1.44
N PRO A 179 -25.50 -8.74 0.88
CA PRO A 179 -26.32 -8.29 -0.24
C PRO A 179 -27.25 -7.13 0.15
N MET A 180 -27.60 -6.29 -0.82
CA MET A 180 -28.40 -5.06 -0.62
C MET A 180 -29.69 -5.28 0.17
N ASP A 181 -30.45 -6.34 -0.10
CA ASP A 181 -31.70 -6.62 0.64
C ASP A 181 -31.47 -6.82 2.13
N ARG A 182 -30.39 -7.54 2.50
CA ARG A 182 -30.05 -7.74 3.92
C ARG A 182 -29.52 -6.46 4.55
N LEU A 183 -28.76 -5.67 3.81
CA LEU A 183 -28.27 -4.38 4.27
C LEU A 183 -29.44 -3.42 4.54
N ALA A 184 -30.38 -3.31 3.61
CA ALA A 184 -31.58 -2.51 3.73
C ALA A 184 -32.43 -2.92 4.94
N GLN A 185 -32.63 -4.22 5.18
CA GLN A 185 -33.33 -4.71 6.36
C GLN A 185 -32.60 -4.34 7.66
N LYS A 186 -31.27 -4.47 7.69
CA LYS A 186 -30.45 -4.15 8.87
C LYS A 186 -30.46 -2.66 9.22
N THR A 187 -30.62 -1.80 8.22
CA THR A 187 -30.61 -0.34 8.41
C THR A 187 -31.99 0.30 8.38
N GLU A 188 -33.06 -0.50 8.46
CA GLU A 188 -34.41 0.04 8.53
C GLU A 188 -34.59 0.87 9.83
N PRO A 189 -34.93 2.17 9.71
CA PRO A 189 -35.19 3.00 10.88
C PRO A 189 -36.49 2.58 11.57
N LYS A 190 -36.52 2.67 12.91
CA LYS A 190 -37.65 2.21 13.72
C LYS A 190 -38.93 3.04 13.52
N GLU A 191 -38.78 4.35 13.34
CA GLU A 191 -39.90 5.29 13.31
C GLU A 191 -40.37 5.58 11.87
N PHE A 192 -39.46 5.98 11.00
CA PHE A 192 -39.78 6.44 9.64
C PHE A 192 -39.19 5.50 8.58
N LYS A 193 -39.83 4.35 8.37
CA LYS A 193 -39.35 3.28 7.45
C LYS A 193 -39.10 3.75 6.02
N ASP A 194 -39.83 4.77 5.58
CA ASP A 194 -39.69 5.46 4.29
C ASP A 194 -38.36 6.25 4.16
N ARG A 195 -37.64 6.48 5.26
CA ARG A 195 -36.36 7.18 5.31
C ARG A 195 -35.16 6.23 5.39
N ASN A 196 -35.30 4.99 4.93
CA ASN A 196 -34.20 4.05 4.89
C ASN A 196 -33.18 4.44 3.78
N PRO A 197 -31.92 4.78 4.12
CA PRO A 197 -30.94 5.22 3.12
C PRO A 197 -30.56 4.14 2.11
N HIS A 198 -30.77 2.86 2.44
CA HIS A 198 -30.47 1.72 1.57
C HIS A 198 -31.72 1.14 0.88
N LYS A 199 -32.87 1.82 0.99
CA LYS A 199 -34.10 1.48 0.28
C LYS A 199 -34.88 2.76 -0.03
N SER A 200 -34.42 3.49 -1.04
CA SER A 200 -34.94 4.82 -1.41
C SER A 200 -35.58 4.83 -2.79
N HIS A 201 -36.23 5.96 -3.13
CA HIS A 201 -36.79 6.20 -4.46
C HIS A 201 -35.72 6.44 -5.55
N LEU A 202 -34.43 6.51 -5.18
CA LEU A 202 -33.33 6.64 -6.13
C LEU A 202 -32.93 5.30 -6.75
N GLY A 203 -33.45 4.18 -6.22
CA GLY A 203 -33.05 2.84 -6.65
C GLY A 203 -31.61 2.52 -6.27
N ASP A 204 -30.93 1.77 -7.13
CA ASP A 204 -29.54 1.36 -6.93
C ASP A 204 -28.60 2.49 -7.36
N ILE A 205 -28.00 3.16 -6.37
CA ILE A 205 -26.96 4.17 -6.55
C ILE A 205 -25.64 3.71 -5.96
N ALA A 206 -24.53 4.31 -6.40
CA ALA A 206 -23.22 3.95 -5.87
C ALA A 206 -23.11 4.27 -4.37
N CYS A 207 -22.61 3.34 -3.57
CA CYS A 207 -22.37 3.53 -2.13
C CYS A 207 -21.51 4.77 -1.88
N THR A 208 -20.56 5.01 -2.77
CA THR A 208 -19.62 6.14 -2.75
C THR A 208 -20.28 7.51 -2.98
N VAL A 209 -21.55 7.57 -3.39
CA VAL A 209 -22.32 8.83 -3.40
C VAL A 209 -22.42 9.39 -1.99
N CYS A 210 -22.74 8.54 -1.01
CA CYS A 210 -22.90 8.92 0.39
C CYS A 210 -21.65 8.60 1.24
N HIS A 211 -21.09 7.40 1.08
CA HIS A 211 -19.97 6.89 1.86
C HIS A 211 -18.63 7.22 1.18
N LYS A 212 -18.02 8.32 1.59
CA LYS A 212 -16.71 8.75 1.09
C LYS A 212 -15.61 8.00 1.84
N GLY A 213 -14.76 7.29 1.10
CA GLY A 213 -13.59 6.57 1.64
C GLY A 213 -12.62 7.51 2.32
N HIS A 214 -11.99 8.37 1.53
CA HIS A 214 -10.89 9.26 1.92
C HIS A 214 -11.33 10.71 2.17
N ALA A 215 -12.60 10.93 2.46
CA ALA A 215 -13.17 12.25 2.74
C ALA A 215 -14.41 12.12 3.64
N GLU A 216 -14.96 13.26 4.02
CA GLU A 216 -16.17 13.34 4.82
C GLU A 216 -17.37 12.71 4.08
N SER A 217 -17.98 11.70 4.69
CA SER A 217 -19.22 11.09 4.20
C SER A 217 -20.42 12.02 4.44
N LYS A 218 -21.33 12.09 3.46
CA LYS A 218 -22.49 12.99 3.49
C LYS A 218 -23.77 12.22 3.20
N VAL A 219 -24.85 12.64 3.85
CA VAL A 219 -26.17 12.08 3.58
C VAL A 219 -26.75 12.77 2.33
N TYR A 220 -26.66 12.11 1.19
CA TYR A 220 -27.14 12.64 -0.10
C TYR A 220 -28.60 13.10 -0.06
N CYS A 221 -29.46 12.40 0.68
CA CYS A 221 -30.88 12.73 0.82
C CYS A 221 -31.13 14.14 1.39
N LEU A 222 -30.23 14.65 2.23
CA LEU A 222 -30.39 15.94 2.90
C LEU A 222 -30.15 17.14 1.96
N GLU A 223 -29.71 16.90 0.73
CA GLU A 223 -29.65 17.94 -0.30
C GLU A 223 -31.06 18.37 -0.76
N CYS A 224 -32.04 17.46 -0.67
CA CYS A 224 -33.43 17.70 -1.07
C CYS A 224 -34.41 17.64 0.10
N HIS A 225 -34.13 16.82 1.12
CA HIS A 225 -35.02 16.56 2.24
C HIS A 225 -34.57 17.22 3.54
N LYS A 226 -35.54 17.59 4.38
CA LYS A 226 -35.30 18.18 5.70
C LYS A 226 -35.75 17.21 6.79
N PHE A 227 -34.86 16.32 7.20
CA PHE A 227 -35.03 15.44 8.36
C PHE A 227 -33.68 15.21 9.05
N ASP A 228 -33.68 14.60 10.23
CA ASP A 228 -32.43 14.19 10.89
C ASP A 228 -32.00 12.81 10.37
N MET A 229 -30.76 12.71 9.91
CA MET A 229 -30.13 11.47 9.49
C MET A 229 -28.62 11.57 9.69
N LYS A 230 -28.04 10.52 10.26
CA LYS A 230 -26.61 10.43 10.54
C LYS A 230 -25.95 9.37 9.67
N ILE A 231 -24.68 9.57 9.38
CA ILE A 231 -23.86 8.66 8.58
C ILE A 231 -22.50 8.45 9.25
N MET A 232 -21.96 7.24 9.10
CA MET A 232 -20.60 6.95 9.53
C MET A 232 -19.59 7.63 8.61
N GLY A 233 -18.46 8.06 9.15
CA GLY A 233 -17.40 8.68 8.36
C GLY A 233 -17.62 10.16 8.03
N ALA A 234 -18.57 10.84 8.69
CA ALA A 234 -18.87 12.26 8.51
C ALA A 234 -17.85 13.21 9.19
N GLY A 235 -16.60 12.77 9.40
CA GLY A 235 -15.53 13.63 9.92
C GLY A 235 -15.59 13.95 11.42
N GLU A 236 -16.69 13.64 12.11
CA GLU A 236 -16.78 13.72 13.57
C GLU A 236 -17.40 12.46 14.20
N ALA A 237 -16.69 11.91 15.18
CA ALA A 237 -17.22 11.79 16.55
C ALA A 237 -16.09 11.41 17.54
N LYS A 238 -15.41 12.41 18.09
CA LYS A 238 -14.90 12.34 19.47
C LYS A 238 -15.26 13.63 20.19
N LYS A 239 -16.38 13.58 20.92
CA LYS A 239 -16.42 14.20 22.25
C LYS A 239 -15.95 13.13 23.23
#